data_AF-A0A350XNA7-F1
#
_entry.id   AF-A0A350XNA7-F1
#
_cell.length_a   1.000
_cell.length_b   1.000
_cell.length_c   1.000
_cell.angle_alpha   90.00
_cell.angle_beta   90.00
_cell.angle_gamma   90.00
#
_symmetry.space_group_name_H-M   'P 1'
#
loop_
_entity.id
_entity.type
_entity.pdbx_description
1 polymer ?
#
loop_
_entity_poly.entity_id
_entity_poly.type
_entity_poly.pdbx_seq_one_letter_code
_entity_poly.pdbx_strand_id
1 'polypeptide(L)'
;MSQATPPPPPADEPNILGKIIGLLGLLAVFLYFTGWVYRWAYFSFFQLEVATLDLPVESFFIASFQALVGNIWAIFRTAIAFILTAILIHLTLWLIPKLANAIARQLDRMRSQIVTRLTNRRQRFWARQIESLANFRSMNLSAVKYLRSLIQETVVVVWTLIALFYLAQWQADADALLDAVNSTSSLPVVTLINSDAENKTALGRKLDNPLINPSPTNFRIIGDKKRYESLLGKEINDPNNTRVWRLLIARNNYVYIFPALPEKTANLRPPVVAIHESDGGEPLLILSPQAAPKRSR
;
A
#
# COMPACT_ATOMS: atom_id res chain seq x y z
N MET A 1 -60.44 21.03 36.25
CA MET A 1 -59.29 20.12 36.08
C MET A 1 -58.59 20.49 34.78
N SER A 2 -57.48 21.23 34.85
CA SER A 2 -56.69 21.59 33.66
C SER A 2 -55.54 20.58 33.54
N GLN A 3 -55.54 19.78 32.48
CA GLN A 3 -54.44 18.85 32.20
C GLN A 3 -53.22 19.65 31.73
N ALA A 4 -52.13 19.57 32.49
CA ALA A 4 -50.85 20.09 32.08
C ALA A 4 -50.29 19.21 30.95
N THR A 5 -49.96 19.81 29.82
CA THR A 5 -49.23 19.16 28.73
C THR A 5 -47.83 18.77 29.19
N PRO A 6 -47.32 17.57 28.83
CA PRO A 6 -45.96 17.17 29.16
C PRO A 6 -44.95 18.07 28.43
N PRO A 7 -43.80 18.38 29.06
CA PRO A 7 -42.77 19.20 28.46
C PRO A 7 -42.24 18.55 27.17
N PRO A 8 -41.86 19.35 26.16
CA PRO A 8 -41.27 18.83 24.93
C PRO A 8 -39.99 18.04 25.25
N PRO A 9 -39.68 16.97 24.49
CA PRO A 9 -38.46 16.22 24.70
C PRO A 9 -37.24 17.14 24.56
N PRO A 10 -36.18 16.95 25.38
CA PRO A 10 -34.98 17.75 25.30
C PRO A 10 -34.40 17.68 23.89
N ALA A 11 -34.06 18.83 23.32
CA ALA A 11 -33.40 18.91 22.03
C ALA A 11 -32.07 18.15 22.13
N ASP A 12 -31.84 17.20 21.21
CA ASP A 12 -30.58 16.47 21.11
C ASP A 12 -29.41 17.46 21.03
N GLU A 13 -28.64 17.60 22.12
CA GLU A 13 -27.45 18.43 22.11
C GLU A 13 -26.47 17.86 21.07
N PRO A 14 -26.01 18.68 20.11
CA PRO A 14 -25.12 18.18 19.08
C PRO A 14 -23.80 17.73 19.73
N ASN A 15 -23.55 16.42 19.75
CA ASN A 15 -22.30 15.82 20.21
C ASN A 15 -21.16 16.10 19.21
N ILE A 16 -20.68 17.34 19.19
CA ILE A 16 -19.65 17.84 18.28
C ILE A 16 -18.30 17.16 18.59
N LEU A 17 -17.98 16.98 19.87
CA LEU A 17 -16.74 16.33 20.30
C LEU A 17 -16.65 14.88 19.81
N GLY A 18 -17.74 14.11 19.94
CA GLY A 18 -17.80 12.74 19.40
C GLY A 18 -17.57 12.68 17.89
N LYS A 19 -18.13 13.64 17.13
CA LYS A 19 -17.90 13.73 15.68
C LYS A 19 -16.46 14.06 15.33
N ILE A 20 -15.82 14.98 16.06
CA ILE A 20 -14.41 15.33 15.85
C ILE A 20 -13.50 14.14 16.17
N ILE A 21 -13.73 13.45 17.28
CA ILE A 21 -12.96 12.26 17.65
C ILE A 21 -13.09 11.15 16.60
N GLY A 22 -14.32 10.90 16.12
CA GLY A 22 -14.55 9.94 15.05
C GLY A 22 -13.82 10.32 13.75
N LEU A 23 -13.83 11.61 13.38
CA LEU A 23 -13.12 12.12 12.21
C LEU A 23 -11.60 11.99 12.37
N LEU A 24 -11.05 12.32 13.54
CA LEU A 24 -9.62 12.18 13.84
C LEU A 24 -9.18 10.71 13.80
N GLY A 25 -9.98 9.80 14.34
CA GLY A 25 -9.72 8.36 14.28
C GLY A 25 -9.70 7.86 12.83
N LEU A 26 -10.68 8.26 12.02
CA LEU A 26 -10.73 7.91 10.61
C LEU A 26 -9.54 8.46 9.83
N LEU A 27 -9.17 9.73 10.10
CA LEU A 27 -8.00 10.37 9.50
C LEU A 27 -6.71 9.61 9.86
N ALA A 28 -6.53 9.22 11.13
CA ALA A 28 -5.37 8.46 11.57
C ALA A 28 -5.28 7.09 10.84
N VAL A 29 -6.40 6.39 10.68
CA VAL A 29 -6.44 5.12 9.93
C VAL A 29 -6.05 5.33 8.46
N PHE A 30 -6.58 6.37 7.81
CA PHE A 30 -6.25 6.69 6.43
C PHE A 30 -4.78 7.09 6.26
N LEU A 31 -4.25 7.91 7.15
CA LEU A 31 -2.83 8.29 7.15
C LEU A 31 -1.94 7.07 7.35
N TYR A 32 -2.26 6.21 8.31
CA TYR A 32 -1.51 4.97 8.52
C TYR A 32 -1.53 4.07 7.27
N PHE A 33 -2.70 3.89 6.65
CA PHE A 33 -2.84 3.14 5.40
C PHE A 33 -1.99 3.74 4.27
N THR A 34 -2.05 5.06 4.06
CA THR A 34 -1.22 5.76 3.05
C THR A 34 0.27 5.56 3.34
N GLY A 35 0.68 5.70 4.60
CA GLY A 35 2.05 5.48 5.04
C GLY A 35 2.54 4.05 4.79
N TRP A 36 1.70 3.07 5.09
CA TRP A 36 1.97 1.65 4.85
C TRP A 36 2.17 1.37 3.35
N VAL A 37 1.26 1.85 2.49
CA VAL A 37 1.38 1.68 1.04
C VAL A 37 2.64 2.37 0.51
N TYR A 38 2.94 3.57 1.00
CA TYR A 38 4.16 4.29 0.62
C TYR A 38 5.41 3.48 0.93
N ARG A 39 5.54 3.02 2.19
CA ARG A 39 6.70 2.21 2.62
C ARG A 39 6.78 0.91 1.83
N TRP A 40 5.64 0.25 1.63
CA TRP A 40 5.56 -0.99 0.86
C TRP A 40 6.09 -0.81 -0.56
N ALA A 41 5.62 0.20 -1.28
CA ALA A 41 6.07 0.49 -2.64
C ALA A 41 7.56 0.91 -2.66
N TYR A 42 7.98 1.79 -1.74
CA TYR A 42 9.35 2.28 -1.66
C TYR A 42 10.35 1.13 -1.46
N PHE A 43 10.14 0.29 -0.45
CA PHE A 43 11.05 -0.84 -0.18
C PHE A 43 10.90 -1.98 -1.19
N SER A 44 9.72 -2.17 -1.78
CA SER A 44 9.53 -3.13 -2.88
C SER A 44 10.37 -2.76 -4.11
N PHE A 45 10.67 -1.47 -4.36
CA PHE A 45 11.61 -1.07 -5.40
C PHE A 45 12.99 -1.72 -5.17
N PHE A 46 13.43 -1.75 -3.92
CA PHE A 46 14.68 -2.37 -3.47
C PHE A 46 14.57 -3.88 -3.21
N GLN A 47 13.43 -4.49 -3.59
CA GLN A 47 13.13 -5.91 -3.38
C GLN A 47 13.16 -6.32 -1.90
N LEU A 48 12.88 -5.38 -0.99
CA LEU A 48 12.72 -5.64 0.43
C LEU A 48 11.23 -5.65 0.77
N GLU A 49 10.82 -6.65 1.56
CA GLU A 49 9.47 -6.69 2.10
C GLU A 49 9.40 -5.87 3.38
N VAL A 50 8.46 -4.91 3.45
CA VAL A 50 8.28 -4.07 4.63
C VAL A 50 8.03 -4.88 5.91
N ALA A 51 7.38 -6.04 5.81
CA ALA A 51 7.13 -6.91 6.95
C ALA A 51 8.41 -7.54 7.55
N THR A 52 9.52 -7.55 6.81
CA THR A 52 10.82 -8.01 7.30
C THR A 52 11.66 -6.89 7.92
N LEU A 53 11.22 -5.64 7.76
CA LEU A 53 11.85 -4.46 8.34
C LEU A 53 11.08 -4.05 9.59
N ASP A 54 11.77 -3.97 10.72
CA ASP A 54 11.20 -3.51 11.98
C ASP A 54 11.09 -1.98 11.99
N LEU A 55 10.06 -1.49 11.30
CA LEU A 55 9.78 -0.07 11.16
C LEU A 55 8.83 0.38 12.28
N PRO A 56 9.17 1.44 13.03
CA PRO A 56 8.29 1.96 14.06
C PRO A 56 7.05 2.60 13.43
N VAL A 57 5.93 2.60 14.17
CA VAL A 57 4.61 3.06 13.68
C VAL A 57 4.67 4.52 13.19
N GLU A 58 5.45 5.36 13.86
CA GLU A 58 5.69 6.77 13.56
C GLU A 58 6.24 6.95 12.13
N SER A 59 7.04 6.00 11.65
CA SER A 59 7.65 6.05 10.32
C SER A 59 6.62 5.96 9.19
N PHE A 60 5.47 5.33 9.44
CA PHE A 60 4.35 5.25 8.50
C PHE A 60 3.59 6.57 8.46
N PHE A 61 3.35 7.21 9.61
CA PHE A 61 2.74 8.54 9.63
C PHE A 61 3.61 9.57 8.92
N ILE A 62 4.92 9.59 9.17
CA ILE A 62 5.86 10.48 8.44
C ILE A 62 5.80 10.22 6.93
N ALA A 63 5.82 8.95 6.52
CA ALA A 63 5.71 8.58 5.11
C ALA A 63 4.39 9.05 4.48
N SER A 64 3.28 9.02 5.22
CA SER A 64 1.99 9.54 4.73
C SER A 64 2.02 11.05 4.50
N PHE A 65 2.68 11.81 5.37
CA PHE A 65 2.87 13.25 5.18
C PHE A 65 3.77 13.54 3.98
N GLN A 66 4.85 12.78 3.81
CA GLN A 66 5.70 12.89 2.63
C GLN A 66 4.94 12.56 1.35
N ALA A 67 4.14 11.50 1.36
CA ALA A 67 3.32 11.10 0.21
C ALA A 67 2.34 12.18 -0.22
N LEU A 68 1.72 12.86 0.75
CA LEU A 68 0.62 13.81 0.48
C LEU A 68 1.08 15.26 0.33
N VAL A 69 2.14 15.65 1.05
CA VAL A 69 2.55 17.04 1.28
C VAL A 69 4.08 17.22 1.13
N GLY A 70 4.83 16.19 0.73
CA GLY A 70 6.29 16.22 0.71
C GLY A 70 6.91 17.27 -0.23
N ASN A 71 6.19 17.69 -1.28
CA ASN A 71 6.59 18.81 -2.12
C ASN A 71 5.35 19.57 -2.67
N ILE A 72 5.58 20.78 -3.19
CA ILE A 72 4.49 21.64 -3.72
C ILE A 72 3.71 20.91 -4.83
N TRP A 73 4.39 20.14 -5.67
CA TRP A 73 3.76 19.38 -6.75
C TRP A 73 2.86 18.24 -6.24
N ALA A 74 3.25 17.59 -5.13
CA ALA A 74 2.51 16.55 -4.45
C ALA A 74 1.23 17.14 -3.86
N ILE A 75 1.29 18.34 -3.27
CA ILE A 75 0.10 19.06 -2.78
C ILE A 75 -0.90 19.32 -3.92
N PHE A 76 -0.44 19.83 -5.07
CA PHE A 76 -1.32 20.04 -6.21
C PHE A 76 -1.91 18.73 -6.72
N ARG A 77 -1.11 17.67 -6.79
CA ARG A 77 -1.55 16.35 -7.23
C ARG A 77 -2.56 15.74 -6.28
N THR A 78 -2.34 15.82 -4.98
CA THR A 78 -3.28 15.30 -3.99
C THR A 78 -4.59 16.07 -4.06
N ALA A 79 -4.55 17.40 -4.18
CA ALA A 79 -5.75 18.21 -4.38
C ALA A 79 -6.55 17.77 -5.62
N ILE A 80 -5.89 17.60 -6.77
CA ILE A 80 -6.53 17.10 -8.00
C ILE A 80 -7.10 15.70 -7.79
N ALA A 81 -6.36 14.79 -7.16
CA ALA A 81 -6.82 13.43 -6.91
C ALA A 81 -8.04 13.40 -5.99
N PHE A 82 -8.10 14.24 -4.95
CA PHE A 82 -9.29 14.37 -4.10
C PHE A 82 -10.50 14.90 -4.86
N ILE A 83 -10.31 15.90 -5.74
CA ILE A 83 -11.39 16.41 -6.60
C ILE A 83 -11.91 15.31 -7.54
N LEU A 84 -11.01 14.59 -8.22
CA LEU A 84 -11.37 13.48 -9.11
C LEU A 84 -12.08 12.36 -8.34
N THR A 85 -11.62 12.04 -7.14
CA THR A 85 -12.24 11.04 -6.28
C THR A 85 -13.65 11.46 -5.87
N ALA A 86 -13.87 12.73 -5.52
CA ALA A 86 -15.19 13.25 -5.21
C ALA A 86 -16.15 13.14 -6.42
N ILE A 87 -15.67 13.46 -7.62
CA ILE A 87 -16.44 13.30 -8.87
C ILE A 87 -16.78 11.82 -9.10
N LEU A 88 -15.80 10.92 -8.93
CA LEU A 88 -16.01 9.46 -9.09
C LEU A 88 -17.02 8.93 -8.07
N ILE A 89 -16.91 9.31 -6.80
CA ILE A 89 -17.88 8.96 -5.76
C ILE A 89 -19.27 9.44 -6.17
N HIS A 90 -19.42 10.70 -6.56
CA HIS A 90 -20.71 11.26 -6.97
C HIS A 90 -21.31 10.48 -8.15
N LEU A 91 -20.51 10.21 -9.19
CA LEU A 91 -20.94 9.47 -10.36
C LEU A 91 -21.33 8.02 -10.03
N THR A 92 -20.56 7.36 -9.16
CA THR A 92 -20.84 5.99 -8.72
C THR A 92 -22.15 5.93 -7.92
N LEU A 93 -22.32 6.83 -6.95
CA LEU A 93 -23.53 6.93 -6.13
C LEU A 93 -24.78 7.29 -6.96
N TRP A 94 -24.60 8.08 -8.01
CA TRP A 94 -25.67 8.39 -8.97
C TRP A 94 -26.03 7.19 -9.86
N LEU A 95 -25.06 6.35 -10.21
CA LEU A 95 -25.26 5.19 -11.08
C LEU A 95 -25.94 4.01 -10.36
N ILE A 96 -25.63 3.79 -9.08
CA ILE A 96 -26.20 2.70 -8.25
C ILE A 96 -27.74 2.62 -8.34
N PRO A 97 -28.52 3.69 -8.09
CA PRO A 97 -29.98 3.61 -8.16
C PRO A 97 -30.49 3.35 -9.58
N LYS A 98 -29.81 3.85 -10.61
CA LYS A 98 -30.18 3.59 -12.01
C LYS A 98 -30.02 2.12 -12.37
N LEU A 99 -28.90 1.51 -11.95
CA LEU A 99 -28.63 0.10 -12.18
C LEU A 99 -29.60 -0.78 -11.38
N ALA A 100 -29.84 -0.46 -10.11
CA ALA A 100 -30.81 -1.17 -9.27
C ALA A 100 -32.22 -1.15 -9.90
N ASN A 101 -32.66 0.00 -10.41
CA ASN A 101 -33.94 0.14 -11.08
C ASN A 101 -34.00 -0.56 -12.45
N ALA A 102 -32.88 -0.69 -13.16
CA ALA A 102 -32.81 -1.45 -14.40
C ALA A 102 -32.95 -2.96 -14.13
N ILE A 103 -32.20 -3.46 -13.13
CA ILE A 103 -32.24 -4.86 -12.71
C ILE A 103 -33.63 -5.21 -12.15
N ALA A 104 -34.21 -4.37 -11.29
CA ALA A 104 -35.56 -4.56 -10.75
C ALA A 104 -36.61 -4.65 -11.87
N ARG A 105 -36.57 -3.76 -12.86
CA ARG A 105 -37.47 -3.81 -14.02
C ARG A 105 -37.29 -5.09 -14.85
N GLN A 106 -36.08 -5.62 -14.96
CA GLN A 106 -35.83 -6.86 -15.69
C GLN A 106 -36.33 -8.10 -14.92
N LEU A 107 -36.15 -8.13 -13.60
CA LEU A 107 -36.74 -9.13 -12.71
C LEU A 107 -38.26 -9.09 -12.72
N ASP A 108 -38.87 -7.89 -12.68
CA ASP A 108 -40.33 -7.74 -12.75
C ASP A 108 -40.89 -8.16 -14.12
N ARG A 109 -40.16 -7.96 -15.21
CA ARG A 109 -40.53 -8.50 -16.54
C ARG A 109 -40.49 -10.02 -16.57
N MET A 110 -39.45 -10.65 -16.04
CA MET A 110 -39.38 -12.12 -15.94
C MET A 110 -40.46 -12.67 -15.02
N ARG A 111 -40.70 -12.04 -13.87
CA ARG A 111 -41.74 -12.42 -12.93
C ARG A 111 -43.13 -12.26 -13.53
N SER A 112 -43.43 -11.15 -14.20
CA SER A 112 -44.73 -10.94 -14.83
C SER A 112 -44.98 -11.92 -15.98
N GLN A 113 -43.97 -12.31 -16.76
CA GLN A 113 -44.08 -13.39 -17.76
C GLN A 113 -44.37 -14.77 -17.14
N ILE A 114 -43.78 -15.07 -15.99
CA ILE A 114 -44.04 -16.33 -15.26
C ILE A 114 -45.41 -16.31 -14.58
N VAL A 115 -45.76 -15.19 -13.94
CA VAL A 115 -47.03 -15.03 -13.21
C VAL A 115 -48.21 -15.00 -14.18
N THR A 116 -48.14 -14.28 -15.30
CA THR A 116 -49.21 -14.24 -16.32
C THR A 116 -49.48 -15.61 -16.97
N ARG A 117 -48.47 -16.49 -17.05
CA ARG A 117 -48.66 -17.89 -17.50
C ARG A 117 -49.32 -18.79 -16.45
N LEU A 118 -49.29 -18.41 -15.17
CA LEU A 118 -49.83 -19.18 -14.05
C LEU A 118 -51.15 -18.63 -13.48
N THR A 119 -51.54 -17.41 -13.83
CA THR A 119 -52.74 -16.76 -13.30
C THR A 119 -53.91 -16.80 -14.28
N ASN A 120 -54.76 -17.82 -14.15
CA ASN A 120 -56.19 -17.62 -14.45
C ASN A 120 -57.20 -18.40 -13.58
N ARG A 121 -56.80 -19.13 -12.52
CA ARG A 121 -57.79 -19.75 -11.59
C ARG A 121 -57.45 -19.73 -10.09
N ARG A 122 -56.18 -19.55 -9.68
CA ARG A 122 -55.74 -19.73 -8.27
C ARG A 122 -55.56 -18.44 -7.45
N GLN A 123 -55.80 -17.27 -8.05
CA GLN A 123 -55.31 -15.97 -7.56
C GLN A 123 -56.16 -15.36 -6.42
N ARG A 124 -57.46 -15.71 -6.32
CA ARG A 124 -58.33 -15.19 -5.24
C ARG A 124 -58.02 -15.77 -3.86
N PHE A 125 -57.50 -17.00 -3.80
CA PHE A 125 -57.15 -17.65 -2.54
C PHE A 125 -55.80 -17.15 -1.99
N TRP A 126 -54.82 -16.97 -2.87
CA TRP A 126 -53.49 -16.45 -2.48
C TRP A 126 -53.48 -14.95 -2.20
N ALA A 127 -54.38 -14.15 -2.80
CA ALA A 127 -54.44 -12.71 -2.55
C ALA A 127 -54.67 -12.36 -1.07
N ARG A 128 -55.54 -13.10 -0.37
CA ARG A 128 -55.80 -12.90 1.07
C ARG A 128 -54.64 -13.32 1.97
N GLN A 129 -53.88 -14.34 1.56
CA GLN A 129 -52.69 -14.78 2.30
C GLN A 129 -51.52 -13.79 2.11
N ILE A 130 -51.38 -13.20 0.92
CA ILE A 130 -50.34 -12.21 0.62
C ILE A 130 -50.60 -10.86 1.30
N GLU A 131 -51.87 -10.49 1.55
CA GLU A 131 -52.23 -9.27 2.28
C GLU A 131 -51.73 -9.30 3.74
N SER A 132 -51.70 -10.48 4.37
CA SER A 132 -51.10 -10.66 5.71
C SER A 132 -49.57 -10.54 5.71
N LEU A 133 -48.90 -10.97 4.64
CA LEU A 133 -47.45 -10.84 4.45
C LEU A 133 -47.04 -9.40 4.07
N ALA A 134 -47.94 -8.62 3.46
CA ALA A 134 -47.72 -7.21 3.17
C ALA A 134 -47.61 -6.36 4.44
N ASN A 135 -48.34 -6.72 5.51
CA ASN A 135 -48.25 -6.06 6.82
C ASN A 135 -46.95 -6.41 7.58
N PHE A 136 -46.30 -7.54 7.28
CA PHE A 136 -44.96 -7.88 7.81
C PHE A 136 -43.82 -7.09 7.15
N ARG A 137 -44.07 -6.41 6.02
CA ARG A 137 -43.06 -5.66 5.26
C ARG A 137 -42.71 -4.30 5.87
N SER A 138 -43.50 -3.80 6.81
CA SER A 138 -43.29 -2.50 7.46
C SER A 138 -42.03 -2.46 8.36
N MET A 139 -41.58 -3.61 8.90
CA MET A 139 -40.33 -3.73 9.66
C MET A 139 -39.05 -3.71 8.79
N ASN A 140 -39.15 -3.82 7.46
CA ASN A 140 -37.99 -3.84 6.56
C ASN A 140 -37.59 -2.46 6.02
N LEU A 141 -38.36 -1.40 6.29
CA LEU A 141 -38.05 -0.05 5.79
C LEU A 141 -36.83 0.57 6.49
N SER A 142 -36.62 0.29 7.78
CA SER A 142 -35.42 0.71 8.52
C SER A 142 -34.19 -0.06 8.05
N ALA A 143 -34.30 -1.38 7.85
CA ALA A 143 -33.22 -2.21 7.34
C ALA A 143 -32.77 -1.79 5.94
N VAL A 144 -33.69 -1.47 5.03
CA VAL A 144 -33.36 -1.00 3.67
C VAL A 144 -32.70 0.38 3.69
N LYS A 145 -33.16 1.30 4.57
CA LYS A 145 -32.50 2.61 4.76
C LYS A 145 -31.08 2.45 5.31
N TYR A 146 -30.90 1.56 6.28
CA TYR A 146 -29.60 1.26 6.87
C TYR A 146 -28.63 0.64 5.85
N LEU A 147 -29.06 -0.38 5.11
CA LEU A 147 -28.30 -0.98 4.01
C LEU A 147 -27.90 0.05 2.94
N ARG A 148 -28.80 0.98 2.61
CA ARG A 148 -28.50 2.07 1.67
C ARG A 148 -27.43 3.02 2.21
N SER A 149 -27.49 3.40 3.49
CA SER A 149 -26.47 4.24 4.14
C SER A 149 -25.12 3.53 4.14
N LEU A 150 -25.08 2.25 4.54
CA LEU A 150 -23.86 1.46 4.55
C LEU A 150 -23.21 1.34 3.17
N ILE A 151 -24.00 1.10 2.11
CA ILE A 151 -23.48 1.05 0.74
C ILE A 151 -22.88 2.41 0.36
N GLN A 152 -23.53 3.52 0.70
CA GLN A 152 -23.02 4.85 0.39
C GLN A 152 -21.70 5.14 1.11
N GLU A 153 -21.64 4.88 2.41
CA GLU A 153 -20.42 5.04 3.22
C GLU A 153 -19.30 4.12 2.73
N THR A 154 -19.61 2.87 2.39
CA THR A 154 -18.63 1.91 1.86
C THR A 154 -18.06 2.40 0.52
N VAL A 155 -18.90 2.90 -0.39
CA VAL A 155 -18.45 3.44 -1.68
C VAL A 155 -17.51 4.62 -1.48
N VAL A 156 -17.81 5.52 -0.53
CA VAL A 156 -16.93 6.64 -0.17
C VAL A 156 -15.59 6.11 0.33
N VAL A 157 -15.59 5.25 1.33
CA VAL A 157 -14.37 4.70 1.94
C VAL A 157 -13.52 3.97 0.91
N VAL A 158 -14.12 3.12 0.08
CA VAL A 158 -13.40 2.34 -0.95
C VAL A 158 -12.73 3.26 -1.96
N TRP A 159 -13.45 4.26 -2.50
CA TRP A 159 -12.87 5.21 -3.44
C TRP A 159 -11.76 6.06 -2.81
N THR A 160 -11.93 6.48 -1.57
CA THR A 160 -10.89 7.19 -0.82
C THR A 160 -9.65 6.32 -0.64
N LEU A 161 -9.79 5.06 -0.23
CA LEU A 161 -8.66 4.13 -0.07
C LEU A 161 -7.96 3.86 -1.41
N ILE A 162 -8.70 3.70 -2.51
CA ILE A 162 -8.12 3.54 -3.85
C ILE A 162 -7.29 4.77 -4.22
N ALA A 163 -7.82 5.98 -4.02
CA ALA A 163 -7.11 7.21 -4.33
C ALA A 163 -5.82 7.35 -3.50
N LEU A 164 -5.92 7.10 -2.19
CA LEU A 164 -4.78 7.12 -1.27
C LEU A 164 -3.72 6.08 -1.65
N PHE A 165 -4.15 4.88 -2.06
CA PHE A 165 -3.25 3.82 -2.52
C PHE A 165 -2.42 4.28 -3.74
N TYR A 166 -3.09 4.78 -4.78
CA TYR A 166 -2.41 5.21 -6.00
C TYR A 166 -1.48 6.42 -5.77
N LEU A 167 -1.90 7.37 -4.94
CA LEU A 167 -1.06 8.52 -4.57
C LEU A 167 0.20 8.06 -3.83
N ALA A 168 0.04 7.21 -2.81
CA ALA A 168 1.15 6.71 -2.02
C ALA A 168 2.12 5.87 -2.85
N GLN A 169 1.61 4.94 -3.65
CA GLN A 169 2.42 4.08 -4.50
C GLN A 169 3.23 4.90 -5.50
N TRP A 170 2.58 5.84 -6.20
CA TRP A 170 3.25 6.64 -7.22
C TRP A 170 4.34 7.53 -6.63
N GLN A 171 4.08 8.17 -5.47
CA GLN A 171 5.08 9.01 -4.83
C GLN A 171 6.26 8.18 -4.30
N ALA A 172 5.99 7.01 -3.72
CA ALA A 172 7.02 6.10 -3.24
C ALA A 172 7.92 5.56 -4.36
N ASP A 173 7.35 5.18 -5.51
CA ASP A 173 8.11 4.73 -6.68
C ASP A 173 9.00 5.86 -7.24
N ALA A 174 8.49 7.09 -7.25
CA ALA A 174 9.23 8.25 -7.70
C ALA A 174 10.41 8.57 -6.75
N ASP A 175 10.16 8.56 -5.44
CA ASP A 175 11.18 8.84 -4.42
C ASP A 175 12.24 7.73 -4.41
N ALA A 176 11.85 6.45 -4.45
CA ALA A 176 12.79 5.32 -4.52
C ALA A 176 13.68 5.38 -5.77
N LEU A 177 13.14 5.80 -6.91
CA LEU A 177 13.92 5.99 -8.14
C LEU A 177 14.90 7.16 -8.03
N LEU A 178 14.51 8.25 -7.38
CA LEU A 178 15.40 9.39 -7.14
C LEU A 178 16.55 9.02 -6.21
N ASP A 179 16.26 8.27 -5.14
CA ASP A 179 17.25 7.76 -4.17
C ASP A 179 18.12 6.64 -4.75
N ALA A 180 17.64 5.90 -5.75
CA ALA A 180 18.44 4.88 -6.40
C ALA A 180 19.51 5.46 -7.35
N VAL A 181 19.28 6.64 -7.93
CA VAL A 181 20.15 7.23 -8.97
C VAL A 181 21.21 8.13 -8.35
N ASN A 182 22.48 7.94 -8.72
CA ASN A 182 23.60 8.61 -8.06
C ASN A 182 23.56 10.14 -8.14
N SER A 183 23.10 10.70 -9.26
CA SER A 183 23.05 12.16 -9.47
C SER A 183 21.94 12.86 -8.68
N THR A 184 20.88 12.14 -8.30
CA THR A 184 19.71 12.70 -7.62
C THR A 184 19.53 12.23 -6.18
N SER A 185 20.25 11.18 -5.78
CA SER A 185 20.04 10.53 -4.49
C SER A 185 20.47 11.38 -3.32
N SER A 186 19.58 11.45 -2.32
CA SER A 186 19.83 12.11 -1.04
C SER A 186 20.40 11.18 0.04
N LEU A 187 20.36 9.86 -0.18
CA LEU A 187 20.84 8.86 0.77
C LEU A 187 22.35 8.93 0.99
N PRO A 188 22.84 8.69 2.23
CA PRO A 188 24.25 8.85 2.53
C PRO A 188 25.11 7.82 1.79
N VAL A 189 26.25 8.28 1.28
CA VAL A 189 27.29 7.43 0.71
C VAL A 189 28.01 6.74 1.86
N VAL A 190 28.17 5.43 1.76
CA VAL A 190 28.83 4.62 2.79
C VAL A 190 30.05 3.94 2.21
N THR A 191 31.13 4.03 2.97
CA THR A 191 32.35 3.25 2.75
C THR A 191 32.38 2.19 3.83
N LEU A 192 32.31 0.92 3.43
CA LEU A 192 32.49 -0.19 4.36
C LEU A 192 33.99 -0.35 4.62
N ILE A 193 34.42 -0.09 5.84
CA ILE A 193 35.80 -0.36 6.28
C ILE A 193 35.76 -1.63 7.12
N ASN A 194 36.40 -2.70 6.65
CA ASN A 194 36.57 -3.91 7.45
C ASN A 194 37.98 -3.95 8.07
N SER A 195 38.04 -4.17 9.38
CA SER A 195 39.26 -4.24 10.19
C SER A 195 39.99 -5.59 10.04
N ASP A 196 39.27 -6.69 9.77
CA ASP A 196 39.84 -8.03 9.61
C ASP A 196 39.87 -8.43 8.12
N ALA A 197 40.87 -7.92 7.39
CA ALA A 197 41.09 -8.28 5.99
C ALA A 197 41.43 -9.77 5.80
N GLU A 198 41.94 -10.45 6.83
CA GLU A 198 42.48 -11.81 6.73
C GLU A 198 41.43 -12.90 6.92
N ASN A 199 40.38 -12.66 7.71
CA ASN A 199 39.30 -13.61 7.93
C ASN A 199 38.04 -12.84 8.31
N LYS A 200 36.99 -12.92 7.47
CA LYS A 200 35.57 -13.11 7.85
C LYS A 200 34.54 -12.35 7.02
N THR A 201 34.84 -11.30 6.25
CA THR A 201 33.79 -10.68 5.39
C THR A 201 33.81 -11.20 3.95
N ALA A 202 32.67 -11.73 3.50
CA ALA A 202 32.43 -12.07 2.09
C ALA A 202 32.13 -10.85 1.19
N LEU A 203 32.42 -9.62 1.66
CA LEU A 203 32.20 -8.38 0.93
C LEU A 203 33.46 -7.99 0.14
N GLY A 204 33.60 -8.59 -1.04
CA GLY A 204 34.59 -8.19 -2.03
C GLY A 204 35.98 -8.81 -1.86
N ARG A 205 36.93 -8.31 -2.68
CA ARG A 205 38.29 -8.85 -2.81
C ARG A 205 39.26 -8.18 -1.82
N LYS A 206 40.21 -8.98 -1.30
CA LYS A 206 41.37 -8.49 -0.54
C LYS A 206 42.22 -7.60 -1.47
N LEU A 207 42.49 -6.36 -1.08
CA LEU A 207 43.21 -5.35 -1.86
C LEU A 207 44.70 -5.68 -2.09
N ASP A 208 45.24 -6.59 -1.27
CA ASP A 208 46.66 -6.92 -1.21
C ASP A 208 47.18 -7.52 -2.53
N ASN A 209 46.31 -8.06 -3.39
CA ASN A 209 46.70 -8.58 -4.70
C ASN A 209 45.58 -8.49 -5.77
N PRO A 210 45.55 -7.43 -6.62
CA PRO A 210 44.50 -7.22 -7.62
C PRO A 210 44.46 -8.30 -8.72
N LEU A 211 45.51 -9.11 -8.85
CA LEU A 211 45.63 -10.16 -9.87
C LEU A 211 45.10 -11.53 -9.40
N ILE A 212 44.77 -11.69 -8.12
CA ILE A 212 44.34 -12.98 -7.56
C ILE A 212 42.86 -12.88 -7.15
N ASN A 213 42.00 -13.65 -7.82
CA ASN A 213 40.65 -13.89 -7.31
C ASN A 213 40.77 -14.91 -6.17
N PRO A 214 40.41 -14.55 -4.91
CA PRO A 214 40.40 -15.53 -3.84
C PRO A 214 39.46 -16.68 -4.22
N SER A 215 39.98 -17.91 -4.14
CA SER A 215 39.21 -19.08 -4.53
C SER A 215 37.96 -19.20 -3.64
N PRO A 216 36.76 -19.42 -4.22
CA PRO A 216 35.52 -19.64 -3.47
C PRO A 216 35.55 -20.93 -2.63
N THR A 217 36.64 -21.71 -2.67
CA THR A 217 36.84 -22.91 -1.86
C THR A 217 36.94 -22.65 -0.36
N ASN A 218 37.30 -21.42 0.05
CA ASN A 218 37.60 -21.13 1.46
C ASN A 218 36.40 -20.55 2.24
N PHE A 219 35.24 -20.39 1.60
CA PHE A 219 34.01 -19.95 2.28
C PHE A 219 32.80 -20.71 1.73
N ARG A 220 31.84 -21.02 2.61
CA ARG A 220 30.63 -21.75 2.23
C ARG A 220 29.52 -20.75 1.94
N ILE A 221 29.00 -20.76 0.71
CA ILE A 221 27.85 -19.94 0.31
C ILE A 221 26.58 -20.78 0.49
N ILE A 222 25.61 -20.26 1.24
CA ILE A 222 24.24 -20.80 1.28
C ILE A 222 23.34 -19.75 0.62
N GLY A 223 22.82 -20.05 -0.57
CA GLY A 223 21.98 -19.11 -1.34
C GLY A 223 22.14 -19.21 -2.85
N ASP A 224 21.79 -18.14 -3.56
CA ASP A 224 21.87 -18.05 -5.03
C ASP A 224 23.31 -17.80 -5.51
N LYS A 225 23.98 -18.86 -5.95
CA LYS A 225 25.34 -18.82 -6.51
C LYS A 225 25.45 -17.86 -7.70
N LYS A 226 24.45 -17.84 -8.60
CA LYS A 226 24.50 -16.99 -9.81
C LYS A 226 24.45 -15.52 -9.43
N ARG A 227 23.66 -15.18 -8.41
CA ARG A 227 23.60 -13.80 -7.91
C ARG A 227 24.92 -13.39 -7.27
N TYR A 228 25.51 -14.24 -6.45
CA TYR A 228 26.83 -14.01 -5.88
C TYR A 228 27.88 -13.80 -6.98
N GLU A 229 27.94 -14.70 -7.96
CA GLU A 229 28.84 -14.59 -9.12
C GLU A 229 28.60 -13.30 -9.92
N SER A 230 27.35 -12.82 -10.01
CA SER A 230 27.03 -11.56 -10.71
C SER A 230 27.54 -10.31 -9.99
N LEU A 231 27.88 -10.41 -8.71
CA LEU A 231 28.41 -9.33 -7.89
C LEU A 231 29.94 -9.35 -7.80
N LEU A 232 30.58 -10.50 -8.07
CA LEU A 232 32.04 -10.62 -8.15
C LEU A 232 32.61 -9.71 -9.24
N GLY A 233 33.67 -8.97 -8.92
CA GLY A 233 34.32 -8.02 -9.84
C GLY A 233 33.57 -6.68 -9.99
N LYS A 234 32.45 -6.49 -9.28
CA LYS A 234 31.68 -5.22 -9.25
C LYS A 234 31.85 -4.48 -7.92
N GLU A 235 32.94 -4.75 -7.21
CA GLU A 235 33.28 -4.11 -5.94
C GLU A 235 33.67 -2.63 -6.15
N ILE A 236 33.78 -1.86 -5.04
CA ILE A 236 34.19 -0.44 -5.03
C ILE A 236 35.61 -0.23 -5.61
N ASN A 237 36.38 -1.32 -5.70
CA ASN A 237 37.80 -1.29 -6.07
C ASN A 237 38.06 -1.39 -7.58
N ASP A 238 37.03 -1.32 -8.45
CA ASP A 238 37.25 -1.22 -9.90
C ASP A 238 37.69 0.22 -10.25
N PRO A 239 38.98 0.46 -10.57
CA PRO A 239 39.46 1.80 -10.90
C PRO A 239 38.80 2.39 -12.15
N ASN A 240 38.18 1.55 -12.99
CA ASN A 240 37.48 1.96 -14.19
C ASN A 240 35.98 2.22 -13.96
N ASN A 241 35.45 1.93 -12.77
CA ASN A 241 34.03 2.03 -12.46
C ASN A 241 33.80 2.50 -11.02
N THR A 242 33.74 3.82 -10.83
CA THR A 242 33.45 4.46 -9.55
C THR A 242 31.99 4.20 -9.13
N ARG A 243 31.74 3.01 -8.58
CA ARG A 243 30.44 2.64 -8.03
C ARG A 243 30.29 3.21 -6.64
N VAL A 244 29.34 4.12 -6.50
CA VAL A 244 28.96 4.71 -5.21
C VAL A 244 27.96 3.78 -4.51
N TRP A 245 28.29 3.32 -3.31
CA TRP A 245 27.37 2.56 -2.46
C TRP A 245 26.65 3.48 -1.49
N ARG A 246 25.35 3.24 -1.32
CA ARG A 246 24.48 4.08 -0.49
C ARG A 246 23.79 3.25 0.57
N LEU A 247 23.60 3.87 1.72
CA LEU A 247 22.86 3.31 2.83
C LEU A 247 21.37 3.50 2.60
N LEU A 248 20.64 2.39 2.50
CA LEU A 248 19.18 2.41 2.42
C LEU A 248 18.57 2.61 3.81
N ILE A 249 18.97 1.77 4.76
CA ILE A 249 18.49 1.81 6.14
C ILE A 249 19.43 1.01 7.05
N ALA A 250 19.55 1.43 8.32
CA ALA A 250 20.21 0.66 9.37
C ALA A 250 19.18 0.37 10.49
N ARG A 251 18.87 -0.90 10.72
CA ARG A 251 17.85 -1.38 11.68
C ARG A 251 18.21 -2.78 12.17
N ASN A 252 17.92 -3.08 13.43
CA ASN A 252 18.02 -4.43 14.02
C ASN A 252 19.40 -5.08 13.83
N ASN A 253 20.47 -4.29 14.05
CA ASN A 253 21.85 -4.72 13.81
C ASN A 253 22.10 -5.15 12.35
N TYR A 254 21.29 -4.69 11.40
CA TYR A 254 21.53 -4.85 9.98
C TYR A 254 21.69 -3.50 9.30
N VAL A 255 22.71 -3.41 8.45
CA VAL A 255 22.97 -2.29 7.57
C VAL A 255 22.64 -2.71 6.15
N TYR A 256 21.63 -2.08 5.55
CA TYR A 256 21.17 -2.37 4.19
C TYR A 256 21.79 -1.36 3.24
N ILE A 257 22.65 -1.81 2.34
CA ILE A 257 23.34 -0.98 1.35
C ILE A 257 23.02 -1.43 -0.07
N PHE A 258 23.12 -0.51 -1.02
CA PHE A 258 22.94 -0.83 -2.44
C PHE A 258 23.89 0.00 -3.33
N PRO A 259 24.27 -0.51 -4.50
CA PRO A 259 25.04 0.28 -5.47
C PRO A 259 24.10 1.27 -6.17
N ALA A 260 24.45 2.55 -6.13
CA ALA A 260 23.71 3.59 -6.82
C ALA A 260 23.73 3.35 -8.33
N LEU A 261 22.60 3.62 -8.98
CA LEU A 261 22.45 3.51 -10.42
C LEU A 261 23.17 4.68 -11.10
N PRO A 262 23.96 4.43 -12.16
CA PRO A 262 24.66 5.50 -12.88
C PRO A 262 23.68 6.42 -13.61
N GLU A 263 22.61 5.86 -14.16
CA GLU A 263 21.58 6.60 -14.90
C GLU A 263 20.17 6.10 -14.57
N LYS A 264 19.19 6.96 -14.79
CA LYS A 264 17.77 6.68 -14.54
C LYS A 264 17.23 5.65 -15.55
N THR A 265 17.26 4.38 -15.17
CA THR A 265 16.72 3.28 -15.98
C THR A 265 15.47 2.71 -15.32
N ALA A 266 14.30 2.88 -15.95
CA ALA A 266 12.99 2.55 -15.35
C ALA A 266 12.85 1.08 -14.90
N ASN A 267 13.60 0.15 -15.51
CA ASN A 267 13.50 -1.28 -15.26
C ASN A 267 14.65 -1.86 -14.43
N LEU A 268 15.69 -1.07 -14.14
CA LEU A 268 16.78 -1.56 -13.31
C LEU A 268 16.41 -1.37 -11.84
N ARG A 269 16.56 -2.43 -11.05
CA ARG A 269 16.43 -2.38 -9.60
C ARG A 269 17.79 -2.74 -8.99
N PRO A 270 18.36 -1.89 -8.11
CA PRO A 270 19.65 -2.17 -7.53
C PRO A 270 19.54 -3.36 -6.56
N PRO A 271 20.52 -4.29 -6.55
CA PRO A 271 20.57 -5.33 -5.54
C PRO A 271 20.86 -4.70 -4.17
N VAL A 272 20.14 -5.13 -3.13
CA VAL A 272 20.45 -4.75 -1.75
C VAL A 272 21.27 -5.83 -1.10
N VAL A 273 22.24 -5.39 -0.30
CA VAL A 273 23.08 -6.20 0.56
C VAL A 273 22.79 -5.80 2.00
N ALA A 274 22.34 -6.76 2.82
CA ALA A 274 22.22 -6.57 4.27
C ALA A 274 23.46 -7.17 4.95
N ILE A 275 24.05 -6.39 5.85
CA ILE A 275 25.25 -6.72 6.60
C ILE A 275 24.90 -6.71 8.08
N HIS A 276 25.10 -7.83 8.77
CA HIS A 276 24.90 -7.88 10.21
C HIS A 276 26.05 -7.16 10.94
N GLU A 277 25.70 -6.18 11.77
CA GLU A 277 26.56 -5.47 12.71
C GLU A 277 26.84 -6.42 13.88
N SER A 278 27.97 -7.14 13.85
CA SER A 278 28.37 -8.06 14.92
C SER A 278 29.64 -7.57 15.59
N ASP A 279 29.68 -7.63 16.93
CA ASP A 279 30.85 -7.28 17.74
C ASP A 279 31.95 -8.37 17.75
N GLY A 280 31.91 -9.36 16.84
CA GLY A 280 32.95 -10.41 16.77
C GLY A 280 32.58 -11.73 16.08
N GLY A 281 31.41 -11.83 15.44
CA GLY A 281 30.94 -13.01 14.70
C GLY A 281 31.25 -12.96 13.20
N GLU A 282 31.00 -14.07 12.49
CA GLU A 282 31.07 -14.08 11.02
C GLU A 282 29.89 -13.26 10.44
N PRO A 283 30.15 -12.22 9.64
CA PRO A 283 29.12 -11.35 9.09
C PRO A 283 28.23 -12.14 8.11
N LEU A 284 26.94 -12.26 8.45
CA LEU A 284 25.94 -12.85 7.57
C LEU A 284 25.57 -11.85 6.48
N LEU A 285 25.72 -12.26 5.22
CA LEU A 285 25.34 -11.48 4.05
C LEU A 285 23.97 -11.94 3.53
N ILE A 286 22.99 -11.06 3.53
CA ILE A 286 21.68 -11.34 2.91
C ILE A 286 21.56 -10.50 1.64
N LEU A 287 21.36 -11.16 0.51
CA LEU A 287 21.11 -10.52 -0.78
C LEU A 287 19.60 -10.45 -1.02
N SER A 288 19.10 -9.34 -1.57
CA SER A 288 17.69 -9.25 -1.97
C SER A 288 17.32 -10.30 -3.03
N PRO A 289 16.02 -10.60 -3.31
CA PRO A 289 15.60 -11.58 -4.33
C PRO A 289 15.86 -11.13 -5.78
N GLN A 290 15.98 -12.03 -6.77
CA GLN A 290 16.22 -11.61 -8.17
C GLN A 290 14.94 -11.01 -8.78
N ALA A 291 15.06 -9.88 -9.49
CA ALA A 291 13.95 -9.37 -10.28
C ALA A 291 13.55 -10.43 -11.31
N ALA A 292 12.26 -10.79 -11.34
CA ALA A 292 11.77 -11.81 -12.26
C ALA A 292 12.11 -11.40 -13.70
N PRO A 293 12.72 -12.28 -14.52
CA PRO A 293 12.96 -11.98 -15.92
C PRO A 293 11.62 -11.68 -16.59
N LYS A 294 11.61 -10.63 -17.42
CA LYS A 294 10.44 -10.25 -18.22
C LYS A 294 10.04 -11.49 -19.03
N ARG A 295 8.92 -12.12 -18.70
CA ARG A 295 8.37 -13.20 -19.55
C ARG A 295 8.13 -12.59 -20.91
N SER A 296 8.95 -12.96 -21.90
CA SER A 296 8.68 -12.66 -23.30
C SER A 296 7.34 -13.32 -23.63
N ARG A 297 6.30 -12.49 -23.80
CA ARG A 297 5.11 -12.90 -24.52
C ARG A 297 5.35 -12.70 -25.99
#